data_AF-A0A497S6C4-F1
#
_entry.id   AF-A0A497S6C4-F1
#
_cell.length_a   1.000
_cell.length_b   1.000
_cell.length_c   1.000
_cell.angle_alpha   90.00
_cell.angle_beta   90.00
_cell.angle_gamma   90.00
#
_symmetry.space_group_name_H-M   'P 1'
#
loop_
_entity.id
_entity.type
_entity.pdbx_description
1 polymer ?
#
loop_
_entity_poly.entity_id
_entity_poly.type
_entity_poly.pdbx_seq_one_letter_code
_entity_poly.pdbx_strand_id
1 'polypeptide(L)' 'METCLVTGGAGFIGSWLCESLLSKGYSVICADSLITG' A
#
# COMPACT_ATOMS: atom_id res chain seq x y z
N MET A 1 -17.00 -3.81 1.32
CA MET A 1 -15.63 -3.47 1.75
C MET A 1 -14.73 -3.83 0.59
N GLU A 2 -14.12 -2.85 -0.07
CA GLU A 2 -13.27 -3.08 -1.25
C GLU A 2 -11.82 -3.32 -0.81
N THR A 3 -11.10 -4.14 -1.56
CA THR A 3 -9.70 -4.50 -1.29
C THR A 3 -8.80 -3.90 -2.37
N CYS A 4 -7.76 -3.18 -1.97
CA CYS A 4 -6.77 -2.57 -2.85
C CYS A 4 -5.44 -3.35 -2.78
N LEU A 5 -4.94 -3.78 -3.94
CA LEU A 5 -3.57 -4.28 -4.09
C LEU A 5 -2.64 -3.10 -4.43
N VAL A 6 -1.64 -2.85 -3.60
CA VAL A 6 -0.63 -1.81 -3.82
C VAL A 6 0.72 -2.46 -4.10
N THR A 7 1.19 -2.36 -5.33
CA THR A 7 2.55 -2.76 -5.70
C THR A 7 3.56 -1.69 -5.32
N GLY A 8 4.72 -2.05 -4.79
CA GLY A 8 5.71 -1.07 -4.30
C GLY A 8 5.25 -0.36 -3.01
N GLY A 9 4.33 -0.98 -2.27
CA GLY A 9 3.66 -0.36 -1.11
C GLY A 9 4.56 -0.16 0.11
N ALA A 10 5.79 -0.70 0.12
CA ALA A 10 6.78 -0.44 1.16
C ALA A 10 7.72 0.74 0.81
N GLY A 11 7.68 1.24 -0.43
CA GLY A 11 8.49 2.39 -0.86
C GLY A 11 7.99 3.75 -0.33
N PHE A 12 8.70 4.84 -0.68
CA PHE A 12 8.38 6.19 -0.17
C PHE A 12 6.93 6.60 -0.45
N ILE A 13 6.48 6.57 -1.70
CA ILE A 13 5.09 6.94 -2.03
C ILE A 13 4.10 5.83 -1.65
N GLY A 14 4.51 4.57 -1.84
CA GLY A 14 3.66 3.40 -1.60
C GLY A 14 3.17 3.29 -0.16
N SER A 15 4.05 3.59 0.80
CA SER A 15 3.73 3.53 2.23
C SER A 15 2.67 4.56 2.62
N TRP A 16 2.81 5.81 2.17
CA TRP A 16 1.81 6.87 2.40
C TRP A 16 0.47 6.57 1.70
N LEU A 17 0.51 5.97 0.51
CA LEU A 17 -0.70 5.54 -0.18
C LEU A 17 -1.43 4.43 0.60
N CYS A 18 -0.69 3.44 1.11
CA CYS A 18 -1.26 2.37 1.93
C CYS A 18 -1.94 2.95 3.18
N GLU A 19 -1.27 3.86 3.89
CA GLU A 19 -1.84 4.55 5.06
C GLU A 19 -3.11 5.35 4.70
N SER A 20 -3.08 6.10 3.59
CA SER A 20 -4.26 6.85 3.12
C SER A 20 -5.44 5.94 2.81
N LEU A 21 -5.21 4.80 2.12
CA LEU A 21 -6.27 3.83 1.80
C LEU A 21 -6.84 3.17 3.06
N LEU A 22 -5.97 2.78 4.01
CA LEU A 22 -6.41 2.25 5.30
C LEU A 22 -7.27 3.28 6.06
N SER A 23 -6.87 4.55 6.09
CA SER A 23 -7.65 5.61 6.75
C SER A 23 -9.03 5.85 6.15
N LYS A 24 -9.21 5.51 4.86
CA LYS A 24 -10.49 5.57 4.14
C LYS A 24 -11.35 4.32 4.31
N GLY A 25 -10.88 3.31 5.06
CA GLY A 25 -11.63 2.08 5.35
C GLY A 25 -11.47 0.96 4.32
N TYR A 26 -10.50 1.06 3.41
CA TYR A 26 -10.18 -0.03 2.49
C TYR A 26 -9.39 -1.12 3.20
N SER A 27 -9.55 -2.37 2.75
CA SER A 27 -8.57 -3.41 3.04
C SER A 27 -7.40 -3.27 2.06
N VAL A 28 -6.15 -3.29 2.55
CA VAL A 28 -4.97 -3.06 1.72
C VAL A 28 -4.07 -4.28 1.76
N ILE A 29 -3.67 -4.77 0.58
CA ILE A 29 -2.63 -5.77 0.39
C ILE A 29 -1.42 -5.06 -0.22
N CYS A 30 -0.32 -4.99 0.53
CA CYS A 30 0.95 -4.48 0.03
C CYS A 30 1.76 -5.62 -0.60
N ALA A 31 2.20 -5.43 -1.85
CA ALA A 31 3.12 -6.33 -2.53
C ALA A 31 4.38 -5.55 -2.92
N ASP A 32 5.51 -5.87 -2.33
CA ASP A 32 6.78 -5.19 -2.56
C ASP A 32 7.91 -6.20 -2.70
N SER A 33 8.82 -5.97 -3.64
CA SER A 33 9.99 -6.82 -3.85
C SER A 33 11.12 -6.51 -2.89
N LEU A 34 11.10 -5.34 -2.23
CA LEU A 34 12.11 -4.86 -1.28
C LEU A 34 13.53 -4.79 -1.84
N ILE A 35 13.69 -4.77 -3.17
CA ILE A 35 15.00 -4.75 -3.83
C ILE A 35 15.64 -3.36 -3.71
N THR A 36 14.83 -2.31 -3.76
CA THR A 36 15.21 -0.90 -3.61
C THR A 36 14.08 -0.11 -2.95
N GLY A 37 14.38 1.04 -2.34
CA GLY A 37 13.40 1.95 -1.75
C GLY A 37 13.43 3.32 -2.38
#